data_AF-A0A7C8AG62-F1
#
_entry.id   AF-A0A7C8AG62-F1
#
_cell.length_a   1.000
_cell.length_b   1.000
_cell.length_c   1.000
_cell.angle_alpha   90.00
_cell.angle_beta   90.00
_cell.angle_gamma   90.00
#
_symmetry.space_group_name_H-M   'P 1'
#
loop_
_entity.id
_entity.type
_entity.pdbx_description
1 polymer ?
#
loop_
_entity_poly.entity_id
_entity_poly.type
_entity_poly.pdbx_seq_one_letter_code
_entity_poly.pdbx_strand_id
1 'polypeptide(L)' 'MAESPALERLLELAKQLSAFDKIRLIERLAPQIEYELKSCNPVERKPLRGLWSGVDLSEEDIAQARRETLAEWGE' A
#
# COMPACT_ATOMS: atom_id res chain seq x y z
N MET A 1 7.42 11.97 -20.98
CA MET A 1 6.44 12.85 -20.30
C MET A 1 7.10 14.21 -20.25
N ALA A 2 6.51 15.25 -20.86
CA ALA A 2 7.11 16.57 -20.81
C ALA A 2 7.12 17.03 -19.34
N GLU A 3 8.31 17.34 -18.82
CA GLU A 3 8.41 17.97 -17.51
C GLU A 3 7.62 19.29 -17.58
N SER A 4 6.71 19.46 -16.62
CA SER A 4 5.88 20.66 -16.56
C SER A 4 6.80 21.83 -16.24
N PRO A 5 6.73 22.98 -16.95
CA PRO A 5 7.63 24.13 -16.77
C PRO A 5 7.66 24.73 -15.35
N ALA A 6 6.85 24.19 -14.43
CA ALA A 6 6.86 24.47 -13.00
C ALA A 6 7.89 23.62 -12.23
N LEU A 7 8.18 22.39 -12.67
CA LEU A 7 9.11 21.48 -12.02
C LEU A 7 10.56 21.96 -12.16
N GLU A 8 10.96 22.39 -13.35
CA GLU A 8 12.32 22.90 -13.58
C GLU A 8 12.57 24.17 -12.76
N ARG A 9 11.57 25.03 -12.64
CA ARG A 9 11.66 26.22 -11.75
C ARG A 9 11.81 25.82 -10.28
N LEU A 10 11.06 24.81 -9.82
CA LEU A 10 11.21 24.28 -8.47
C LEU A 10 12.59 23.67 -8.23
N LEU A 11 13.16 22.98 -9.23
CA LEU A 11 14.51 22.42 -9.16
C LEU A 11 15.57 23.51 -9.06
N GLU A 12 15.46 24.60 -9.82
CA GLU A 12 16.38 25.74 -9.71
C GLU A 12 16.34 26.39 -8.33
N LEU A 13 15.16 26.51 -7.72
CA LEU A 13 15.02 27.00 -6.34
C LEU A 13 15.60 26.02 -5.33
N ALA A 14 15.35 24.71 -5.51
CA ALA A 14 15.89 23.69 -4.63
C ALA A 14 17.42 23.63 -4.68
N LYS A 15 18.05 23.91 -5.83
CA LYS A 15 19.51 23.96 -5.97
C LYS A 15 20.16 25.02 -5.08
N GLN A 16 19.48 26.15 -4.84
CA GLN A 16 19.96 27.25 -3.99
C GLN A 16 19.97 26.91 -2.49
N LEU A 17 19.26 25.86 -2.07
CA LEU A 17 19.22 25.42 -0.67
C LEU A 17 20.54 24.80 -0.23
N SER A 18 20.82 24.92 1.06
CA SER A 18 21.92 24.18 1.70
C SER A 18 21.68 22.67 1.61
N ALA A 19 22.74 21.86 1.75
CA ALA A 19 22.60 20.41 1.74
C ALA A 19 21.63 19.91 2.84
N PHE A 20 21.66 20.56 4.01
CA PHE A 20 20.79 20.20 5.12
C PHE A 20 19.32 20.55 4.86
N ASP A 21 19.06 21.70 4.24
CA ASP A 21 17.70 22.12 3.89
C ASP A 21 17.11 21.27 2.76
N LYS A 22 17.95 20.79 1.83
CA LYS A 22 17.54 19.80 0.81
C LYS A 22 17.08 18.50 1.46
N ILE A 23 17.80 18.00 2.46
CA ILE A 23 17.39 16.80 3.20
C ILE A 23 16.04 17.03 3.90
N ARG A 24 15.89 18.17 4.61
CA ARG A 24 14.61 18.52 5.27
C ARG A 24 13.44 18.64 4.29
N LEU A 25 13.69 19.14 3.08
CA LEU A 25 12.68 19.21 2.03
C LEU A 25 12.25 17.80 1.60
N ILE A 26 13.20 16.89 1.38
CA ILE A 26 12.92 15.49 1.05
C ILE A 26 12.14 14.81 2.18
N GLU A 27 12.57 14.98 3.44
CA GLU A 27 11.88 14.42 4.62
C GLU A 27 10.41 14.86 4.71
N ARG A 28 10.09 16.10 4.31
CA ARG A 28 8.71 16.61 4.30
C ARG A 28 7.89 16.15 3.11
N LEU A 29 8.51 15.93 1.95
CA LEU A 29 7.83 15.51 0.74
C LEU A 29 7.61 14.00 0.68
N ALA A 30 8.53 13.20 1.23
CA ALA A 30 8.46 11.74 1.16
C ALA A 30 7.14 11.15 1.71
N PRO A 31 6.59 11.59 2.86
CA PRO A 31 5.31 11.08 3.37
C PRO A 31 4.12 11.46 2.47
N GLN A 32 4.17 12.62 1.82
CA GLN A 32 3.11 13.06 0.89
C GLN A 32 3.11 12.18 -0.36
N ILE A 33 4.29 11.93 -0.92
CA ILE A 33 4.47 11.02 -2.06
C ILE A 33 4.01 9.61 -1.68
N GLU A 34 4.38 9.12 -0.50
CA GLU A 34 3.93 7.80 -0.02
C GLU A 34 2.41 7.71 0.07
N TYR A 35 1.75 8.75 0.58
CA TYR A 35 0.29 8.81 0.63
C TYR A 35 -0.34 8.83 -0.75
N GLU A 36 0.16 9.65 -1.67
CA GLU A 36 -0.32 9.74 -3.05
C GLU A 36 -0.19 8.38 -3.76
N LEU A 37 0.96 7.72 -3.64
CA LEU A 37 1.19 6.40 -4.23
C LEU A 37 0.27 5.33 -3.67
N LYS A 38 0.01 5.32 -2.35
CA LYS A 38 -0.96 4.42 -1.72
C LYS A 38 -2.40 4.71 -2.17
N SER A 39 -2.73 5.98 -2.39
CA SER A 39 -4.06 6.43 -2.84
C SER A 39 -4.32 6.08 -4.30
N CYS A 40 -3.28 6.13 -5.15
CA CYS A 40 -3.36 5.76 -6.56
C CYS A 40 -3.46 4.25 -6.78
N ASN A 41 -3.15 3.43 -5.77
CA ASN A 41 -3.24 1.99 -5.83
C ASN A 41 -4.20 1.48 -4.75
N PRO A 42 -5.52 1.79 -4.85
CA PRO A 42 -6.48 1.12 -4.01
C PRO A 42 -6.41 -0.35 -4.39
N VAL A 43 -5.79 -1.17 -3.53
CA VAL A 43 -5.96 -2.62 -3.60
C VAL A 43 -7.47 -2.81 -3.54
N GLU A 44 -8.09 -3.11 -4.68
CA GLU A 44 -9.51 -3.41 -4.77
C GLU A 44 -9.77 -4.50 -3.75
N ARG A 45 -10.37 -4.14 -2.63
CA ARG A 45 -10.81 -5.10 -1.63
C ARG A 45 -12.00 -5.82 -2.26
N LYS A 46 -11.72 -6.87 -3.04
CA LYS A 46 -12.76 -7.72 -3.61
C LYS A 46 -13.58 -8.26 -2.44
N PRO A 47 -14.90 -8.01 -2.41
CA PRO A 47 -15.74 -8.53 -1.34
C PRO A 47 -15.75 -10.05 -1.42
N LEU A 48 -15.26 -10.71 -0.37
CA LEU A 48 -15.30 -12.17 -0.25
C LEU A 48 -16.73 -12.74 -0.16
N ARG A 49 -17.76 -11.87 -0.02
CA ARG A 49 -19.17 -12.27 0.11
C ARG A 49 -19.67 -13.14 -1.04
N GLY A 50 -19.11 -13.03 -2.24
CA GLY A 50 -19.45 -13.86 -3.39
C GLY A 50 -18.61 -15.14 -3.53
N LEU A 51 -17.54 -15.31 -2.75
CA LEU A 51 -16.66 -16.48 -2.86
C LEU A 51 -17.29 -17.74 -2.26
N TRP A 52 -18.25 -17.56 -1.34
CA TRP A 52 -18.92 -18.64 -0.62
C TRP A 52 -20.30 -18.99 -1.20
N SER A 53 -20.77 -18.30 -2.25
CA SER A 53 -22.07 -18.62 -2.86
C SER A 53 -21.97 -19.93 -3.65
N GLY A 54 -22.61 -20.99 -3.13
CA GLY A 54 -22.66 -22.31 -3.77
C GLY A 54 -21.69 -23.35 -3.20
N VAL A 55 -20.96 -23.02 -2.13
CA VAL A 55 -20.18 -24.02 -1.39
C VAL A 55 -21.05 -24.59 -0.29
N ASP A 56 -21.36 -25.89 -0.39
CA ASP A 56 -22.05 -26.64 0.67
C ASP A 56 -20.98 -27.14 1.64
N LEU A 57 -20.71 -26.36 2.70
CA LEU A 57 -19.75 -26.73 3.73
C LEU A 57 -20.49 -27.30 4.91
N SER A 58 -20.13 -28.53 5.28
CA SER A 58 -20.65 -29.13 6.49
C SER A 58 -19.96 -28.57 7.74
N GLU A 59 -20.58 -28.79 8.90
CA GLU A 59 -19.95 -28.47 10.18
C GLU A 59 -18.64 -29.27 10.38
N GLU A 60 -18.58 -30.49 9.83
CA GLU A 60 -17.36 -31.30 9.87
C GLU A 60 -16.23 -30.69 9.03
N ASP A 61 -16.51 -30.14 7.86
CA ASP A 61 -15.51 -29.49 6.99
C ASP A 61 -14.88 -28.29 7.70
N ILE A 62 -15.71 -27.48 8.38
CA ILE A 62 -15.24 -26.32 9.17
C ILE A 62 -14.41 -26.80 10.36
N ALA A 63 -14.84 -27.86 11.04
CA ALA A 63 -14.12 -28.41 12.18
C ALA A 63 -12.76 -29.00 11.78
N GLN A 64 -12.67 -29.65 10.61
CA GLN A 64 -11.43 -30.18 10.08
C GLN A 64 -10.45 -29.08 9.69
N ALA A 65 -10.90 -28.07 8.94
CA ALA A 65 -10.06 -26.94 8.55
C ALA A 65 -9.47 -26.20 9.77
N ARG A 66 -10.26 -26.03 10.84
CA ARG A 66 -9.77 -25.43 12.10
C ARG A 66 -8.68 -26.26 12.75
N ARG A 67 -8.83 -27.60 12.79
CA ARG A 67 -7.80 -28.50 13.36
C ARG A 67 -6.50 -28.41 12.57
N GLU A 68 -6.58 -28.38 11.24
CA GLU A 68 -5.42 -28.28 10.36
C GLU A 68 -4.66 -26.97 10.55
N THR A 69 -5.36 -25.83 10.62
CA THR A 69 -4.72 -24.52 10.89
C THR A 69 -4.09 -24.46 12.28
N LEU A 70 -4.76 -25.01 13.30
CA LEU A 70 -4.22 -25.08 14.66
C LEU A 70 -2.99 -26.01 14.77
N ALA A 71 -2.96 -27.09 14.00
CA ALA A 71 -1.81 -27.98 13.92
C ALA A 71 -0.62 -27.31 13.20
N GLU A 72 -0.89 -26.57 12.12
CA GLU A 72 0.15 -25.81 11.38
C GLU A 72 0.78 -24.69 12.22
N TRP A 73 0.02 -24.08 13.13
CA TRP A 73 0.51 -22.97 13.97
C TRP A 73 1.05 -23.43 15.34
N GLY A 74 0.99 -24.73 15.62
CA GLY A 74 1.41 -25.35 16.87
C GLY A 74 2.79 -26.00 16.86
N GLU A 75 3.53 -25.93 15.74
CA GLU A 75 4.94 -26.35 15.60
C GLU A 75 5.92 -25.16 15.52
#